data_AF-D9CIA5-F1
#
_entry.id   AF-D9CIA5-F1
#
_cell.length_a   1.000
_cell.length_b   1.000
_cell.length_c   1.000
_cell.angle_alpha   90.00
_cell.angle_beta   90.00
_cell.angle_gamma   90.00
#
_symmetry.space_group_name_H-M   'P 1'
#
loop_
_entity.id
_entity.type
_entity.pdbx_description
1 polymer ?
#
loop_
_entity_poly.entity_id
_entity_poly.type
_entity_poly.pdbx_seq_one_letter_code
_entity_poly.pdbx_strand_id
1 'polypeptide(L)'
;MCYFSAGSVDNWRPDYSQFQPADMGNDQAGWPGQKWANIKNQNVWKINQARIQLAATKGCDAIDPDNMDGYNNDNGVGLTEQDSITYFQYLAGEAKKLNLSIGLKNGLAILPSVASYAQFAVNEKCVEFNECDKYSDFLASKPVFHI
;
A
#
# COMPACT_ATOMS: atom_id res chain seq x y z
N MET A 1 -13.93 -2.14 -5.22
CA MET A 1 -12.56 -1.90 -4.70
C MET A 1 -12.58 -0.68 -3.80
N CYS A 2 -11.98 -0.76 -2.62
CA CYS A 2 -11.95 0.30 -1.63
C CYS A 2 -10.52 0.76 -1.38
N TYR A 3 -10.25 2.02 -1.75
CA TYR A 3 -8.98 2.68 -1.55
C TYR A 3 -8.78 3.09 -0.09
N PHE A 4 -7.55 2.93 0.41
CA PHE A 4 -7.03 3.65 1.57
C PHE A 4 -5.51 3.72 1.47
N SER A 5 -4.89 4.72 2.11
CA SER A 5 -3.43 4.72 2.20
C SER A 5 -2.96 3.79 3.32
N ALA A 6 -2.09 2.84 3.00
CA ALA A 6 -1.48 1.93 3.98
C ALA A 6 -0.08 2.36 4.39
N GLY A 7 0.66 2.99 3.47
CA GLY A 7 2.03 3.48 3.72
C GLY A 7 2.13 4.96 4.11
N SER A 8 1.01 5.62 4.41
CA SER A 8 1.01 6.99 4.90
C SER A 8 0.10 7.22 6.11
N VAL A 9 0.38 8.29 6.83
CA VAL A 9 -0.41 8.83 7.93
C VAL A 9 -1.05 10.14 7.48
N ASP A 10 -2.36 10.11 7.32
CA ASP A 10 -3.19 11.22 6.84
C ASP A 10 -3.89 11.92 8.02
N ASN A 11 -3.59 13.19 8.29
CA ASN A 11 -4.12 13.88 9.48
C ASN A 11 -5.64 14.17 9.47
N TRP A 12 -6.29 13.98 8.33
CA TRP A 12 -7.74 14.17 8.16
C TRP A 12 -8.56 12.88 8.33
N ARG A 13 -7.91 11.73 8.56
CA ARG A 13 -8.62 10.46 8.76
C ARG A 13 -9.18 10.38 10.18
N PRO A 14 -10.37 9.78 10.38
CA PRO A 14 -10.99 9.67 11.70
C PRO A 14 -10.19 8.78 12.68
N ASP A 15 -9.28 7.94 12.18
CA ASP A 15 -8.39 7.09 12.97
C ASP A 15 -6.98 7.71 13.16
N TYR A 16 -6.75 8.95 12.73
CA TYR A 16 -5.44 9.61 12.84
C TYR A 16 -4.89 9.62 14.27
N SER A 17 -5.75 9.81 15.28
CA SER A 17 -5.34 9.83 16.69
C SER A 17 -4.83 8.49 17.22
N GLN A 18 -4.94 7.40 16.47
CA GLN A 18 -4.40 6.09 16.84
C GLN A 18 -2.90 5.97 16.53
N PHE A 19 -2.37 6.79 15.62
CA PHE A 19 -0.95 6.82 15.29
C PHE A 19 -0.14 7.50 16.40
N GLN A 20 1.02 6.93 16.71
CA GLN A 20 2.00 7.51 17.63
C GLN A 20 3.07 8.27 16.85
N PRO A 21 3.82 9.20 17.47
CA PRO A 21 4.92 9.89 16.80
C PRO A 21 5.95 8.92 16.18
N ALA A 22 6.20 7.76 16.80
CA ALA A 22 7.11 6.75 16.28
C ALA A 22 6.62 6.04 15.00
N ASP A 23 5.33 6.15 14.69
CA ASP A 23 4.70 5.59 13.49
C ASP A 23 4.84 6.51 12.27
N MET A 24 5.36 7.73 12.46
CA MET A 24 5.40 8.77 11.44
C MET A 24 6.84 9.07 11.03
N GLY A 25 7.05 9.17 9.73
CA GLY A 25 8.28 9.64 9.13
C GLY A 25 8.17 11.07 8.60
N ASN A 26 8.90 11.35 7.54
CA ASN A 26 8.90 12.65 6.87
C ASN A 26 7.54 12.96 6.22
N ASP A 27 7.30 14.25 6.02
CA ASP A 27 6.16 14.72 5.21
C ASP A 27 6.30 14.24 3.76
N GLN A 28 5.17 13.87 3.14
CA GLN A 28 5.15 13.52 1.74
C GLN A 28 5.14 14.77 0.87
N ALA A 29 6.10 14.86 -0.05
CA ALA A 29 6.21 16.00 -0.95
C ALA A 29 4.95 16.12 -1.84
N GLY A 30 4.33 17.29 -1.86
CA GLY A 30 3.12 17.56 -2.65
C GLY A 30 1.80 17.21 -1.94
N TRP A 31 1.83 16.62 -0.74
CA TRP A 31 0.64 16.18 -0.01
C TRP A 31 0.61 16.75 1.42
N PRO A 32 0.11 17.99 1.62
CA PRO A 32 0.05 18.62 2.93
C PRO A 32 -0.76 17.80 3.95
N GLY A 33 -0.17 17.56 5.13
CA GLY A 33 -0.82 16.78 6.20
C GLY A 33 -0.67 15.26 6.07
N GLN A 34 0.07 14.80 5.06
CA GLN A 34 0.42 13.39 4.87
C GLN A 34 1.89 13.15 5.22
N LYS A 35 2.15 12.13 6.05
CA LYS A 35 3.50 11.67 6.40
C LYS A 35 3.70 10.24 5.95
N TRP A 36 4.93 9.84 5.64
CA TRP A 36 5.25 8.43 5.44
C TRP A 36 4.99 7.65 6.74
N ALA A 37 4.36 6.48 6.62
CA ALA A 37 4.16 5.60 7.78
C ALA A 37 5.41 4.75 8.02
N ASN A 38 5.82 4.60 9.28
CA ASN A 38 6.84 3.65 9.67
C ASN A 38 6.24 2.23 9.69
N ILE A 39 6.19 1.59 8.52
CA ILE A 39 5.63 0.25 8.32
C ILE A 39 6.44 -0.87 9.01
N LYS A 40 7.50 -0.55 9.78
CA LYS A 40 8.15 -1.50 10.69
C LYS A 40 7.41 -1.62 12.03
N ASN A 41 6.55 -0.65 12.35
CA ASN A 41 5.83 -0.63 13.61
C ASN A 41 4.52 -1.42 13.55
N GLN A 42 4.31 -2.28 14.54
CA GLN A 42 3.08 -3.07 14.66
C GLN A 42 1.83 -2.23 14.91
N ASN A 43 1.95 -0.97 15.36
CA ASN A 43 0.79 -0.09 15.49
C ASN A 43 0.21 0.28 14.11
N VAL A 44 1.07 0.61 13.14
CA VAL A 44 0.68 0.85 11.73
C VAL A 44 -0.03 -0.37 11.13
N TRP A 45 0.41 -1.57 11.50
CA TRP A 45 -0.18 -2.83 11.04
C TRP A 45 -1.59 -3.01 11.60
N LYS A 46 -1.77 -2.79 12.90
CA LYS A 46 -3.08 -2.89 13.57
C LYS A 46 -4.10 -1.88 13.02
N ILE A 47 -3.68 -0.64 12.80
CA ILE A 47 -4.55 0.41 12.25
C ILE A 47 -5.01 0.00 10.84
N ASN A 48 -4.10 -0.45 9.99
CA ASN A 48 -4.46 -0.87 8.64
C ASN A 48 -5.23 -2.20 8.61
N GLN A 49 -4.99 -3.12 9.53
CA GLN A 49 -5.86 -4.29 9.73
C GLN A 49 -7.31 -3.87 10.04
N ALA A 50 -7.51 -2.88 10.91
CA ALA A 50 -8.83 -2.34 11.20
C ALA A 50 -9.47 -1.67 9.96
N ARG A 51 -8.68 -1.00 9.11
CA ARG A 51 -9.15 -0.45 7.82
C ARG A 51 -9.59 -1.56 6.85
N ILE A 52 -8.86 -2.66 6.77
CA ILE A 52 -9.25 -3.83 5.96
C ILE A 52 -10.55 -4.45 6.49
N GLN A 53 -10.69 -4.60 7.81
CA GLN A 53 -11.94 -5.06 8.44
C GLN A 53 -13.10 -4.11 8.13
N LEU A 54 -12.87 -2.80 8.16
CA LEU A 54 -13.87 -1.81 7.78
C LEU A 54 -14.25 -1.94 6.30
N ALA A 55 -13.30 -2.21 5.39
CA ALA A 55 -13.60 -2.47 3.99
C ALA A 55 -14.51 -3.71 3.84
N ALA A 56 -14.23 -4.80 4.56
CA ALA A 56 -15.06 -5.99 4.54
C ALA A 56 -16.48 -5.70 5.06
N THR A 57 -16.64 -4.99 6.17
CA THR A 57 -17.97 -4.65 6.72
C THR A 57 -18.77 -3.71 5.82
N LYS A 58 -18.10 -2.96 4.95
CA LYS A 58 -18.73 -2.12 3.92
C LYS A 58 -19.06 -2.86 2.61
N GLY A 59 -18.76 -4.16 2.51
CA GLY A 59 -19.06 -4.97 1.33
C GLY A 59 -18.10 -4.73 0.16
N CYS A 60 -16.88 -4.27 0.42
CA CYS A 60 -15.86 -4.17 -0.63
C CYS A 60 -15.47 -5.57 -1.12
N ASP A 61 -15.25 -5.76 -2.43
CA ASP A 61 -14.69 -7.02 -2.97
C ASP A 61 -13.14 -7.05 -2.95
N ALA A 62 -12.54 -5.86 -2.89
CA ALA A 62 -11.11 -5.67 -3.01
C ALA A 62 -10.66 -4.40 -2.28
N ILE A 63 -9.38 -4.37 -1.89
CA ILE A 63 -8.70 -3.20 -1.33
C ILE A 63 -7.56 -2.73 -2.24
N ASP A 64 -7.36 -1.41 -2.26
CA ASP A 64 -6.27 -0.73 -2.96
C ASP A 64 -5.44 0.06 -1.94
N PRO A 65 -4.47 -0.58 -1.27
CA PRO A 65 -3.61 0.05 -0.28
C PRO A 65 -2.52 0.89 -0.96
N ASP A 66 -2.60 2.21 -0.79
CA ASP A 66 -1.67 3.17 -1.40
C ASP A 66 -0.36 3.33 -0.60
N ASN A 67 0.62 3.99 -1.23
CA ASN A 67 1.90 4.41 -0.65
C ASN A 67 2.81 3.25 -0.18
N MET A 68 2.71 2.09 -0.84
CA MET A 68 3.53 0.90 -0.55
C MET A 68 5.00 1.03 -1.02
N ASP A 69 5.35 2.18 -1.61
CA ASP A 69 6.63 2.50 -2.23
C ASP A 69 7.44 3.53 -1.43
N GLY A 70 7.16 3.69 -0.14
CA GLY A 70 7.91 4.59 0.75
C GLY A 70 9.43 4.31 0.80
N TYR A 71 9.86 3.10 0.48
CA TYR A 71 11.29 2.73 0.34
C TYR A 71 12.01 3.49 -0.78
N ASN A 72 11.28 3.97 -1.79
CA ASN A 72 11.82 4.73 -2.92
C ASN A 72 11.66 6.25 -2.73
N ASN A 73 11.40 6.69 -1.51
CA ASN A 73 11.12 8.08 -1.16
C ASN A 73 11.94 8.51 0.06
N ASP A 74 12.07 9.83 0.28
CA ASP A 74 12.64 10.38 1.51
C ASP A 74 11.67 10.20 2.69
N ASN A 75 11.57 8.97 3.20
CA ASN A 75 10.59 8.56 4.21
C ASN A 75 10.98 8.93 5.64
N GLY A 76 12.24 9.25 5.91
CA GLY A 76 12.72 9.65 7.25
C GLY A 76 12.78 8.54 8.30
N VAL A 77 12.44 7.29 7.96
CA VAL A 77 12.42 6.16 8.91
C VAL A 77 13.24 4.96 8.42
N GLY A 78 13.94 5.10 7.30
CA GLY A 78 14.80 4.07 6.73
C GLY A 78 14.01 2.84 6.29
N LEU A 79 12.95 3.04 5.50
CA LEU A 79 12.22 1.93 4.87
C LEU A 79 13.04 1.30 3.74
N THR A 80 12.97 -0.03 3.66
CA THR A 80 13.55 -0.84 2.59
C THR A 80 12.48 -1.53 1.75
N GLU A 81 12.86 -2.05 0.58
CA GLU A 81 11.99 -2.91 -0.22
C GLU A 81 11.49 -4.11 0.60
N GLN A 82 12.36 -4.72 1.41
CA GLN A 82 12.01 -5.86 2.24
C GLN A 82 10.96 -5.53 3.30
N ASP A 83 11.03 -4.33 3.91
CA ASP A 83 10.00 -3.87 4.85
C ASP A 83 8.63 -3.80 4.15
N SER A 84 8.61 -3.31 2.91
CA SER A 84 7.39 -3.14 2.12
C SER A 84 6.83 -4.47 1.61
N ILE A 85 7.70 -5.41 1.22
CA ILE A 85 7.32 -6.79 0.88
C ILE A 85 6.69 -7.47 2.09
N THR A 86 7.35 -7.44 3.25
CA THR A 86 6.85 -8.06 4.48
C THR A 86 5.52 -7.45 4.91
N TYR A 87 5.40 -6.12 4.84
CA TYR A 87 4.17 -5.43 5.17
C TYR A 87 3.04 -5.76 4.18
N PHE A 88 3.31 -5.77 2.87
CA PHE A 88 2.32 -6.14 1.86
C PHE A 88 1.81 -7.58 2.04
N GLN A 89 2.70 -8.53 2.32
CA GLN A 89 2.33 -9.92 2.59
C GLN A 89 1.42 -10.04 3.82
N TYR A 90 1.68 -9.25 4.86
CA TYR A 90 0.79 -9.17 6.02
C TYR A 90 -0.60 -8.65 5.63
N LEU A 91 -0.69 -7.52 4.93
CA LEU A 91 -1.97 -6.95 4.48
C LEU A 91 -2.74 -7.92 3.56
N ALA A 92 -2.05 -8.60 2.65
CA ALA A 92 -2.63 -9.62 1.79
C ALA A 92 -3.19 -10.81 2.60
N GLY A 93 -2.48 -11.21 3.65
CA GLY A 93 -2.96 -12.23 4.60
C GLY A 93 -4.23 -11.80 5.34
N GLU A 94 -4.29 -10.55 5.80
CA GLU A 94 -5.50 -10.00 6.45
C GLU A 94 -6.68 -9.86 5.48
N ALA A 95 -6.43 -9.39 4.26
CA ALA A 95 -7.43 -9.31 3.21
C ALA A 95 -8.01 -10.69 2.86
N LYS A 96 -7.14 -11.70 2.70
CA LYS A 96 -7.52 -13.07 2.40
C LYS A 96 -8.43 -13.69 3.48
N LYS A 97 -8.19 -13.41 4.77
CA LYS A 97 -9.06 -13.89 5.88
C LYS A 97 -10.50 -13.38 5.76
N LEU A 98 -10.69 -12.28 5.06
CA LEU A 98 -11.97 -11.59 4.89
C LEU A 98 -12.53 -11.74 3.46
N ASN A 99 -11.97 -12.66 2.65
CA ASN A 99 -12.31 -12.85 1.23
C ASN A 99 -12.17 -11.58 0.37
N LEU A 100 -11.27 -10.67 0.75
CA LEU A 100 -10.94 -9.48 -0.02
C LEU A 100 -9.76 -9.76 -0.95
N SER A 101 -9.86 -9.30 -2.19
CA SER A 101 -8.69 -9.17 -3.07
C SER A 101 -7.84 -7.97 -2.68
N ILE A 102 -6.55 -7.99 -2.98
CA ILE A 102 -5.61 -6.88 -2.75
C ILE A 102 -4.83 -6.58 -4.03
N GLY A 103 -4.62 -5.31 -4.32
CA GLY A 103 -3.74 -4.87 -5.41
C GLY A 103 -2.44 -4.26 -4.90
N LEU A 104 -1.38 -4.33 -5.72
CA LEU A 104 -0.19 -3.50 -5.53
C LEU A 104 -0.37 -2.17 -6.28
N LYS A 105 -0.38 -1.06 -5.54
CA LYS A 105 -0.35 0.29 -6.10
C LYS A 105 1.11 0.73 -6.30
N ASN A 106 1.47 1.06 -7.54
CA ASN A 106 2.85 1.39 -7.94
C ASN A 106 3.86 0.33 -7.42
N GLY A 107 4.94 0.72 -6.74
CA GLY A 107 5.84 -0.24 -6.07
C GLY A 107 6.54 -1.24 -7.00
N LEU A 108 6.89 -0.81 -8.22
CA LEU A 108 7.40 -1.70 -9.28
C LEU A 108 8.62 -2.54 -8.88
N ALA A 109 9.49 -2.05 -7.99
CA ALA A 109 10.64 -2.79 -7.51
C ALA A 109 10.26 -4.05 -6.70
N ILE A 110 9.17 -3.99 -5.94
CA ILE A 110 8.70 -5.13 -5.13
C ILE A 110 7.70 -6.02 -5.86
N LEU A 111 7.19 -5.61 -7.03
CA LEU A 111 6.17 -6.34 -7.79
C LEU A 111 6.52 -7.83 -7.98
N PRO A 112 7.74 -8.21 -8.42
CA PRO A 112 8.08 -9.64 -8.57
C PRO A 112 7.98 -10.44 -7.26
N SER A 113 8.29 -9.80 -6.13
CA SER A 113 8.29 -10.44 -4.80
C SER A 113 6.90 -10.59 -4.19
N VAL A 114 5.94 -9.77 -4.63
CA VAL A 114 4.58 -9.76 -4.09
C VAL A 114 3.52 -10.19 -5.10
N ALA A 115 3.90 -10.44 -6.35
CA ALA A 115 2.99 -10.77 -7.45
C ALA A 115 2.08 -11.96 -7.13
N SER A 116 2.55 -12.97 -6.40
CA SER A 116 1.74 -14.13 -6.00
C SER A 116 0.66 -13.81 -4.96
N TYR A 117 0.82 -12.72 -4.21
CA TYR A 117 -0.13 -12.26 -3.18
C TYR A 117 -1.16 -11.27 -3.72
N ALA A 118 -0.80 -10.46 -4.72
CA ALA A 118 -1.68 -9.49 -5.35
C ALA A 118 -2.63 -10.15 -6.38
N GLN A 119 -3.87 -9.65 -6.49
CA GLN A 119 -4.83 -10.09 -7.52
C GLN A 119 -4.85 -9.14 -8.73
N PHE A 120 -4.40 -7.91 -8.54
CA PHE A 120 -4.27 -6.89 -9.58
C PHE A 120 -3.12 -5.93 -9.22
N ALA A 121 -2.78 -5.05 -10.13
CA ALA A 121 -1.96 -3.88 -9.83
C ALA A 121 -2.72 -2.60 -10.20
N VAL A 122 -2.42 -1.51 -9.52
CA VAL A 122 -2.86 -0.17 -9.91
C VAL A 122 -1.61 0.63 -10.20
N ASN A 123 -1.56 1.26 -11.37
CA ASN A 123 -0.40 2.06 -11.77
C ASN A 123 -0.84 3.47 -12.10
N GLU A 124 -0.04 4.44 -11.66
CA GLU A 124 -0.11 5.81 -12.15
C GLU A 124 1.05 6.04 -13.12
N LYS A 125 0.72 6.54 -14.33
CA LYS A 125 1.69 7.17 -15.23
C LYS A 125 2.83 6.29 -15.76
N CYS A 126 2.66 4.96 -15.88
CA CYS A 126 3.74 4.15 -16.49
C CYS A 126 4.04 4.57 -17.94
N VAL A 127 3.06 5.14 -18.66
CA VAL A 127 3.25 5.68 -20.01
C VAL A 127 4.13 6.93 -19.97
N GLU A 128 3.91 7.83 -19.01
CA GLU A 128 4.69 9.06 -18.84
C GLU A 128 6.15 8.75 -18.47
N PHE A 129 6.36 7.75 -17.61
CA PHE A 129 7.69 7.34 -17.14
C PHE A 129 8.33 6.21 -17.95
N ASN A 130 7.71 5.78 -19.05
CA ASN A 130 8.17 4.68 -19.90
C ASN A 130 8.55 3.41 -19.13
N GLU A 131 7.63 2.95 -18.27
CA GLU A 131 7.85 1.80 -17.39
C GLU A 131 6.75 0.74 -17.42
N CYS A 132 5.81 0.83 -18.37
CA CYS A 132 4.72 -0.14 -18.49
C CYS A 132 5.22 -1.57 -18.71
N ASP A 133 6.36 -1.73 -19.38
CA ASP A 133 6.96 -3.04 -19.66
C ASP A 133 7.30 -3.82 -18.37
N LYS A 134 7.52 -3.14 -17.25
CA LYS A 134 7.77 -3.78 -15.95
C LYS A 134 6.57 -4.57 -15.43
N TYR A 135 5.37 -4.34 -15.97
CA TYR A 135 4.18 -5.12 -15.63
C TYR A 135 3.96 -6.36 -16.52
N SER A 136 4.80 -6.61 -17.54
CA SER A 136 4.55 -7.65 -18.55
C SER A 136 4.27 -9.04 -17.95
N ASP A 137 5.12 -9.48 -17.00
CA ASP A 137 4.95 -10.78 -16.33
C ASP A 137 3.67 -10.83 -15.49
N PHE A 138 3.28 -9.71 -14.89
CA PHE A 138 2.06 -9.62 -14.10
C PHE A 138 0.82 -9.67 -15.00
N LEU A 139 0.84 -8.92 -16.11
CA LEU A 139 -0.20 -8.88 -17.13
C LEU A 139 -0.46 -10.21 -17.83
N ALA A 140 0.51 -11.13 -17.81
CA ALA A 140 0.34 -12.47 -18.36
C ALA A 140 -0.79 -13.26 -17.65
N SER A 141 -1.18 -12.89 -16.43
CA SER A 141 -2.25 -13.58 -15.69
C SER A 141 -3.16 -12.69 -14.84
N LYS A 142 -2.80 -11.42 -14.61
CA LYS A 142 -3.50 -10.53 -13.68
C LYS A 142 -3.65 -9.12 -14.27
N PRO A 143 -4.77 -8.43 -14.04
CA PRO A 143 -5.00 -7.12 -14.62
C PRO A 143 -4.15 -6.03 -13.97
N VAL A 144 -3.79 -5.01 -14.76
CA VAL A 144 -3.24 -3.73 -14.28
C VAL A 144 -4.25 -2.64 -14.59
N PHE A 145 -4.74 -1.97 -13.55
CA PHE A 145 -5.59 -0.79 -13.70
C PHE A 145 -4.70 0.45 -13.81
N HIS A 146 -4.52 0.93 -15.04
CA HIS A 146 -3.68 2.10 -15.34
C HIS A 146 -4.47 3.40 -15.18
N ILE A 147 -3.82 4.40 -14.59
CA ILE A 147 -4.28 5.79 -14.41
C ILE A 147 -3.34 6.71 -15.18
#